data_AF-U2D3Y6-F1
#
_entry.id   AF-U2D3Y6-F1
#
_cell.length_a   1.000
_cell.length_b   1.000
_cell.length_c   1.000
_cell.angle_alpha   90.00
_cell.angle_beta   90.00
_cell.angle_gamma   90.00
#
_symmetry.space_group_name_H-M   'P 1'
#
loop_
_entity.id
_entity.type
_entity.pdbx_description
1 polymer ?
#
loop_
_entity_poly.entity_id
_entity_poly.type
_entity_poly.pdbx_seq_one_letter_code
_entity_poly.pdbx_strand_id
1 'polypeptide(L)'
;MMKKKPKKGNASVILCILITVIFGFAAFALDIGLVYTEKVKLSNAMDSAALAGALELPSNEVKAKALAQDYLRKNGVDTNNIAIGIAADKKSIQIAGTVNVKHLFAPIIGIQSSNISAGNSAIIGPVKSVKGGIRPFAVQKFNFSYGDLITLKTGAGDGYSGNYGTVALGGTGNNVFRNNALYGYNGTIAVGDYIDTETGDMAGTANEIKNYINSEISSFNNFPRNSIRIWTIPIVNSFMVNGRGQIQVSGFAEFYVEDIYKKSGNIEIRGRFIQYVINAPIDTKLNDTGLYGARLSK
;
A
#
# COMPACT_ATOMS: atom_id res chain seq x y z
N MET A 1 -51.78 -25.46 -70.52
CA MET A 1 -51.54 -25.12 -69.09
C MET A 1 -50.03 -25.00 -68.87
N MET A 2 -49.50 -23.77 -68.86
CA MET A 2 -48.05 -23.50 -68.71
C MET A 2 -47.59 -23.71 -67.26
N LYS A 3 -46.65 -24.65 -67.02
CA LYS A 3 -45.96 -24.78 -65.73
C LYS A 3 -44.92 -23.65 -65.58
N LYS A 4 -45.11 -22.76 -64.59
CA LYS A 4 -44.11 -21.73 -64.21
C LYS A 4 -42.84 -22.41 -63.68
N LYS A 5 -41.68 -22.04 -64.22
CA LYS A 5 -40.36 -22.45 -63.71
C LYS A 5 -40.12 -21.86 -62.29
N PRO A 6 -39.54 -22.62 -61.35
CA PRO A 6 -39.26 -22.12 -60.01
C PRO A 6 -38.07 -21.14 -60.02
N LYS A 7 -38.29 -19.89 -59.55
CA LYS A 7 -37.19 -18.94 -59.26
C LYS A 7 -36.51 -19.35 -57.95
N LYS A 8 -35.47 -20.19 -58.00
CA LYS A 8 -34.76 -20.71 -56.81
C LYS A 8 -33.27 -20.34 -56.69
N GLY A 9 -32.75 -19.40 -57.52
CA GLY A 9 -31.32 -19.03 -57.51
C GLY A 9 -30.94 -17.81 -56.65
N ASN A 10 -31.72 -16.72 -56.72
CA ASN A 10 -31.28 -15.43 -56.14
C ASN A 10 -31.31 -15.39 -54.61
N ALA A 11 -32.23 -16.11 -53.96
CA ALA A 11 -32.34 -16.10 -52.50
C ALA A 11 -31.10 -16.71 -51.83
N SER A 12 -30.55 -17.78 -52.40
CA SER A 12 -29.32 -18.41 -51.90
C SER A 12 -28.10 -17.51 -52.04
N VAL A 13 -27.98 -16.78 -53.16
CA VAL A 13 -26.88 -15.82 -53.37
C VAL A 13 -26.93 -14.68 -52.35
N ILE A 14 -28.10 -14.10 -52.15
CA ILE A 14 -28.31 -13.02 -51.16
C ILE A 14 -28.02 -13.54 -49.75
N LEU A 15 -28.46 -14.76 -49.42
CA LEU A 15 -28.20 -15.38 -48.12
C LEU A 15 -26.71 -15.58 -47.88
N CYS A 16 -25.96 -16.10 -48.86
CA CYS A 16 -24.51 -16.28 -48.74
C CYS A 16 -23.78 -14.95 -48.51
N ILE A 17 -24.18 -13.89 -49.22
CA ILE A 17 -23.61 -12.54 -49.02
C ILE A 17 -23.92 -12.06 -47.60
N LEU A 18 -25.17 -12.20 -47.14
CA LEU A 18 -25.58 -11.75 -45.81
C LEU A 18 -24.82 -12.47 -44.70
N ILE A 19 -24.69 -13.79 -44.78
CA ILE A 19 -23.93 -14.61 -43.83
C ILE A 19 -22.46 -14.19 -43.82
N THR A 20 -21.87 -13.94 -45.00
CA THR A 20 -20.48 -13.46 -45.11
C THR A 20 -20.29 -12.11 -44.41
N VAL A 21 -21.23 -11.19 -44.60
CA VAL A 21 -21.22 -9.87 -43.93
C VAL A 21 -21.34 -10.03 -42.42
N ILE A 22 -22.23 -10.90 -41.92
CA ILE A 22 -22.39 -11.17 -40.49
C ILE A 22 -21.11 -11.76 -39.89
N PHE A 23 -20.47 -12.74 -40.56
CA PHE A 23 -19.19 -13.28 -40.12
C PHE A 23 -18.07 -12.24 -40.16
N GLY A 24 -18.07 -11.34 -41.16
CA GLY A 24 -17.14 -10.22 -41.22
C GLY A 24 -17.25 -9.30 -40.01
N PHE A 25 -18.47 -8.92 -39.61
CA PHE A 25 -18.68 -8.13 -38.40
C PHE A 25 -18.33 -8.88 -37.12
N ALA A 26 -18.63 -10.18 -37.03
CA ALA A 26 -18.26 -11.00 -35.87
C ALA A 26 -16.73 -11.11 -35.73
N ALA A 27 -16.02 -11.39 -36.82
CA ALA A 27 -14.57 -11.41 -36.87
C ALA A 27 -13.96 -10.08 -36.39
N PHE A 28 -14.45 -8.95 -36.92
CA PHE A 28 -14.01 -7.62 -36.53
C PHE A 28 -14.25 -7.33 -35.04
N ALA A 29 -15.42 -7.69 -34.52
CA ALA A 29 -15.74 -7.54 -33.10
C ALA A 29 -14.81 -8.37 -32.20
N LEU A 30 -14.47 -9.60 -32.62
CA LEU A 30 -13.57 -10.47 -31.88
C LEU A 30 -12.14 -9.92 -31.82
N ASP A 31 -11.60 -9.40 -32.93
CA ASP A 31 -10.25 -8.80 -32.94
C ASP A 31 -10.17 -7.53 -32.08
N ILE A 32 -11.17 -6.65 -32.16
CA ILE A 32 -11.23 -5.47 -31.28
C ILE A 32 -11.34 -5.89 -29.81
N GLY A 33 -12.20 -6.87 -29.53
CA GLY A 33 -12.38 -7.41 -28.18
C GLY A 33 -11.06 -7.98 -27.63
N LEU A 34 -10.30 -8.68 -28.45
CA LEU A 34 -8.98 -9.21 -28.10
C LEU A 34 -8.00 -8.09 -27.76
N VAL A 35 -7.82 -7.10 -28.65
CA VAL A 35 -6.90 -5.96 -28.42
C VAL A 35 -7.27 -5.19 -27.15
N TYR A 36 -8.56 -4.92 -26.96
CA TYR A 36 -9.05 -4.21 -25.78
C TYR A 36 -8.79 -5.00 -24.49
N THR A 37 -9.05 -6.30 -24.51
CA THR A 37 -8.81 -7.18 -23.36
C THR A 37 -7.33 -7.25 -23.00
N GLU A 38 -6.45 -7.38 -23.99
CA GLU A 38 -5.00 -7.37 -23.75
C GLU A 38 -4.51 -6.02 -23.22
N LYS A 39 -5.09 -4.90 -23.68
CA LYS A 39 -4.79 -3.57 -23.12
C LYS A 39 -5.17 -3.46 -21.64
N VAL A 40 -6.34 -3.96 -21.26
CA VAL A 40 -6.80 -3.96 -19.86
C VAL A 40 -5.91 -4.86 -19.00
N LYS A 41 -5.58 -6.07 -19.47
CA LYS A 41 -4.65 -6.98 -18.78
C LYS A 41 -3.28 -6.33 -18.55
N LEU A 42 -2.71 -5.71 -19.59
CA LEU A 42 -1.43 -5.02 -19.50
C LEU A 42 -1.46 -3.89 -18.46
N SER A 43 -2.51 -3.06 -18.49
CA SER A 43 -2.63 -1.94 -17.54
C SER A 43 -2.82 -2.43 -16.10
N ASN A 44 -3.66 -3.45 -15.87
CA ASN A 44 -3.85 -4.04 -14.54
C ASN A 44 -2.56 -4.68 -13.99
N ALA A 45 -1.76 -5.31 -14.85
CA ALA A 45 -0.46 -5.85 -14.49
C ALA A 45 0.52 -4.73 -14.10
N MET A 46 0.55 -3.64 -14.86
CA MET A 46 1.37 -2.46 -14.56
C MET A 46 0.94 -1.75 -13.27
N ASP A 47 -0.37 -1.62 -13.01
CA ASP A 47 -0.89 -1.06 -11.76
C ASP A 47 -0.44 -1.88 -10.54
N SER A 48 -0.60 -3.19 -10.62
CA SER A 48 -0.18 -4.11 -9.57
C SER A 48 1.32 -4.04 -9.32
N ALA A 49 2.11 -3.98 -10.40
CA ALA A 49 3.55 -3.86 -10.32
C ALA A 49 4.01 -2.49 -9.78
N ALA A 50 3.34 -1.41 -10.17
CA ALA A 50 3.65 -0.06 -9.69
C ALA A 50 3.34 0.06 -8.19
N LEU A 51 2.18 -0.43 -7.75
CA LEU A 51 1.86 -0.47 -6.32
C LEU A 51 2.84 -1.34 -5.54
N ALA A 52 3.17 -2.53 -6.03
CA ALA A 52 4.12 -3.40 -5.36
C ALA A 52 5.51 -2.77 -5.27
N GLY A 53 6.03 -2.17 -6.34
CA GLY A 53 7.30 -1.47 -6.31
C GLY A 53 7.30 -0.26 -5.37
N ALA A 54 6.19 0.49 -5.32
CA ALA A 54 6.04 1.63 -4.43
C ALA A 54 6.15 1.26 -2.95
N LEU A 55 5.84 0.01 -2.57
CA LEU A 55 5.94 -0.48 -1.18
C LEU A 55 7.38 -0.55 -0.64
N GLU A 56 8.38 -0.48 -1.50
CA GLU A 56 9.81 -0.53 -1.12
C GLU A 56 10.48 0.85 -1.20
N LEU A 57 9.73 1.88 -1.61
CA LEU A 57 10.19 3.27 -1.67
C LEU A 57 9.93 4.00 -0.34
N PRO A 58 10.74 5.00 0.03
CA PRO A 58 11.96 5.46 -0.63
C PRO A 58 13.20 4.62 -0.27
N SER A 59 13.05 3.60 0.57
CA SER A 59 14.15 2.91 1.25
C SER A 59 15.06 2.09 0.33
N ASN A 60 14.52 1.41 -0.69
CA ASN A 60 15.32 0.53 -1.55
C ASN A 60 14.80 0.49 -3.01
N GLU A 61 15.42 1.29 -3.87
CA GLU A 61 15.10 1.38 -5.30
C GLU A 61 15.37 0.07 -6.07
N VAL A 62 16.43 -0.65 -5.70
CA VAL A 62 16.80 -1.92 -6.36
C VAL A 62 15.72 -2.96 -6.09
N LYS A 63 15.29 -3.06 -4.83
CA LYS A 63 14.21 -3.97 -4.42
C LYS A 63 12.86 -3.53 -4.98
N ALA A 64 12.58 -2.23 -5.06
CA ALA A 64 11.38 -1.69 -5.71
C ALA A 64 11.29 -2.12 -7.18
N LYS A 65 12.37 -1.97 -7.96
CA LYS A 65 12.42 -2.43 -9.36
C LYS A 65 12.28 -3.94 -9.47
N ALA A 66 12.98 -4.70 -8.65
CA ALA A 66 12.90 -6.16 -8.66
C ALA A 66 11.48 -6.66 -8.35
N LEU A 67 10.81 -6.05 -7.37
CA LEU A 67 9.45 -6.40 -6.98
C LEU A 67 8.43 -6.02 -8.06
N ALA A 68 8.57 -4.84 -8.69
CA ALA A 68 7.74 -4.46 -9.82
C ALA A 68 7.87 -5.45 -10.99
N GLN A 69 9.11 -5.87 -11.32
CA GLN A 69 9.35 -6.88 -12.36
C GLN A 69 8.74 -8.25 -12.01
N ASP A 70 8.86 -8.68 -10.75
CA ASP A 70 8.25 -9.93 -10.28
C ASP A 70 6.72 -9.91 -10.44
N TYR A 71 6.06 -8.80 -10.07
CA TYR A 71 4.62 -8.64 -10.25
C TYR A 71 4.20 -8.62 -11.73
N LEU A 72 4.99 -8.03 -12.62
CA LEU A 72 4.74 -8.09 -14.07
C LEU A 72 4.80 -9.54 -14.59
N ARG A 73 5.83 -10.30 -14.19
CA ARG A 73 6.00 -11.71 -14.59
C ARG A 73 4.86 -12.59 -14.06
N LYS A 74 4.44 -12.38 -12.81
CA LYS A 74 3.29 -13.08 -12.20
C LYS A 74 1.97 -12.80 -12.94
N ASN A 75 1.87 -11.65 -13.61
CA ASN A 75 0.73 -11.29 -14.46
C ASN A 75 0.92 -11.68 -15.95
N GLY A 76 1.95 -12.46 -16.29
CA GLY A 76 2.19 -12.96 -17.64
C GLY A 76 2.74 -11.91 -18.61
N VAL A 77 3.28 -10.80 -18.11
CA VAL A 77 3.88 -9.74 -18.94
C VAL A 77 5.39 -9.99 -19.07
N ASP A 78 5.87 -10.06 -20.31
CA ASP A 78 7.32 -10.07 -20.58
C ASP A 78 7.91 -8.70 -20.25
N THR A 79 8.92 -8.69 -19.38
CA THR A 79 9.59 -7.50 -18.88
C THR A 79 10.59 -6.88 -19.87
N ASN A 80 10.95 -7.59 -20.96
CA ASN A 80 11.98 -7.13 -21.90
C ASN A 80 11.66 -5.79 -22.57
N ASN A 81 10.37 -5.53 -22.83
CA ASN A 81 9.90 -4.29 -23.46
C ASN A 81 9.21 -3.33 -22.47
N ILE A 82 9.49 -3.49 -21.17
CA ILE A 82 8.92 -2.66 -20.11
C ILE A 82 10.00 -1.77 -19.50
N ALA A 83 9.79 -0.47 -19.59
CA ALA A 83 10.59 0.53 -18.89
C ALA A 83 10.03 0.75 -17.47
N ILE A 84 10.91 0.68 -16.47
CA ILE A 84 10.59 0.98 -15.07
C ILE A 84 11.46 2.15 -14.61
N GLY A 85 10.85 3.31 -14.42
CA GLY A 85 11.46 4.52 -13.90
C GLY A 85 11.12 4.74 -12.42
N ILE A 86 12.07 5.27 -11.67
CA ILE A 86 11.84 5.79 -10.31
C ILE A 86 12.23 7.27 -10.36
N ALA A 87 11.39 8.15 -9.81
CA ALA A 87 11.70 9.58 -9.79
C ALA A 87 12.89 9.89 -8.86
N ALA A 88 13.54 11.02 -9.09
CA ALA A 88 14.71 11.45 -8.32
C ALA A 88 14.43 11.64 -6.82
N ASP A 89 13.18 11.99 -6.47
CA ASP A 89 12.71 12.11 -5.08
C ASP A 89 12.45 10.75 -4.41
N LYS A 90 12.54 9.65 -5.18
CA LYS A 90 12.26 8.27 -4.76
C LYS A 90 10.85 8.08 -4.20
N LYS A 91 9.91 8.96 -4.55
CA LYS A 91 8.51 8.90 -4.10
C LYS A 91 7.54 8.48 -5.18
N SER A 92 8.02 8.15 -6.37
CA SER A 92 7.19 7.60 -7.43
C SER A 92 7.92 6.55 -8.25
N ILE A 93 7.14 5.59 -8.74
CA ILE A 93 7.55 4.57 -9.70
C ILE A 93 6.62 4.64 -10.92
N GLN A 94 7.20 4.66 -12.10
CA GLN A 94 6.52 4.69 -13.38
C GLN A 94 6.87 3.45 -14.17
N ILE A 95 5.86 2.79 -14.73
CA ILE A 95 6.00 1.61 -15.56
C ILE A 95 5.35 1.93 -16.91
N ALA A 96 6.10 1.76 -17.99
CA ALA A 96 5.62 1.99 -19.34
C ALA A 96 6.08 0.85 -20.25
N GLY A 97 5.22 0.40 -21.15
CA GLY A 97 5.55 -0.74 -21.97
C GLY A 97 4.64 -0.93 -23.16
N THR A 98 5.14 -1.70 -24.13
CA THR A 98 4.41 -2.02 -25.36
C THR A 98 4.42 -3.53 -25.59
N VAL A 99 3.24 -4.09 -25.87
CA VAL A 99 3.05 -5.52 -26.17
C VAL A 99 2.46 -5.67 -27.57
N ASN A 100 2.93 -6.67 -28.31
CA ASN A 100 2.36 -7.01 -29.62
C ASN A 100 1.25 -8.05 -29.46
N VAL A 101 0.04 -7.71 -29.92
CA VAL A 101 -1.13 -8.59 -29.89
C VAL A 101 -1.39 -9.09 -31.30
N LYS A 102 -1.32 -10.41 -31.49
CA LYS A 102 -1.65 -11.04 -32.77
C LYS A 102 -3.17 -11.07 -32.94
N HIS A 103 -3.63 -10.72 -34.14
CA HIS A 103 -5.05 -10.78 -34.49
C HIS A 103 -5.46 -12.19 -34.88
N LEU A 104 -6.74 -12.52 -34.72
CA LEU A 104 -7.32 -13.83 -35.06
C LEU A 104 -7.87 -13.83 -36.48
N PHE A 105 -8.62 -12.79 -36.88
CA PHE A 105 -9.31 -12.77 -38.17
C PHE A 105 -8.79 -11.69 -39.13
N ALA A 106 -8.33 -10.55 -38.60
CA ALA A 106 -7.70 -9.48 -39.36
C ALA A 106 -6.52 -9.89 -40.27
N PRO A 107 -5.80 -11.02 -40.03
CA PRO A 107 -4.81 -11.51 -41.00
C PRO A 107 -5.39 -11.79 -42.39
N ILE A 108 -6.69 -12.09 -42.50
CA ILE A 108 -7.35 -12.34 -43.81
C ILE A 108 -7.35 -11.11 -44.72
N ILE A 109 -7.27 -9.91 -44.13
CA ILE A 109 -7.15 -8.62 -44.83
C ILE A 109 -5.73 -8.02 -44.71
N GLY A 110 -4.74 -8.82 -44.30
CA GLY A 110 -3.33 -8.43 -44.23
C GLY A 110 -2.87 -7.80 -42.92
N ILE A 111 -3.71 -7.75 -41.87
CA ILE A 111 -3.34 -7.17 -40.57
C ILE A 111 -2.99 -8.29 -39.58
N GLN A 112 -1.69 -8.54 -39.41
CA GLN A 112 -1.20 -9.67 -38.60
C GLN A 112 -1.27 -9.41 -37.09
N SER A 113 -0.95 -8.19 -36.66
CA SER A 113 -0.89 -7.84 -35.23
C SER A 113 -1.02 -6.33 -35.02
N SER A 114 -1.13 -5.92 -33.76
CA SER A 114 -1.10 -4.52 -33.35
C SER A 114 -0.35 -4.33 -32.05
N ASN A 115 0.35 -3.21 -31.93
CA ASN A 115 1.06 -2.84 -30.72
C ASN A 115 0.11 -2.11 -29.77
N ILE A 116 0.02 -2.59 -28.54
CA ILE A 116 -0.69 -1.93 -27.45
C ILE A 116 0.33 -1.33 -26.49
N SER A 117 0.14 -0.07 -26.10
CA SER A 117 0.97 0.59 -25.10
C SER A 117 0.15 0.92 -23.87
N ALA A 118 0.77 0.76 -22.71
CA ALA A 118 0.24 1.18 -21.42
C ALA A 118 1.34 1.85 -20.59
N GLY A 119 0.92 2.75 -19.73
CA GLY A 119 1.79 3.48 -18.82
C GLY A 119 1.02 3.76 -17.53
N ASN A 120 1.54 3.27 -16.42
CA ASN A 120 0.92 3.39 -15.11
C ASN A 120 1.98 3.80 -14.08
N SER A 121 1.59 4.63 -13.13
CA SER A 121 2.49 5.11 -12.08
C SER A 121 1.86 4.91 -10.71
N ALA A 122 2.71 4.75 -9.70
CA ALA A 122 2.32 4.81 -8.31
C ALA A 122 3.18 5.84 -7.57
N ILE A 123 2.57 6.52 -6.61
CA ILE A 123 3.23 7.49 -5.76
C ILE A 123 3.08 7.06 -4.30
N ILE A 124 4.07 7.43 -3.50
CA ILE A 124 3.99 7.38 -2.04
C ILE A 124 3.89 8.80 -1.47
N GLY A 125 3.21 8.92 -0.35
CA GLY A 125 3.07 10.20 0.35
C GLY A 125 2.69 9.99 1.81
N PRO A 126 2.76 11.05 2.62
CA PRO A 126 2.43 10.95 4.05
C PRO A 126 1.03 10.38 4.26
N VAL A 127 0.90 9.49 5.25
CA VAL A 127 -0.39 8.86 5.57
C VAL A 127 -1.37 9.90 6.13
N LYS A 128 -2.56 9.94 5.52
CA LYS A 128 -3.69 10.77 5.97
C LYS A 128 -4.45 10.11 7.13
N SER A 129 -4.62 8.80 7.08
CA SER A 129 -5.36 8.04 8.08
C SER A 129 -4.93 6.59 8.11
N VAL A 130 -4.85 6.02 9.31
CA VAL A 130 -4.55 4.60 9.51
C VAL A 130 -5.82 3.88 9.94
N LYS A 131 -6.07 2.69 9.40
CA LYS A 131 -7.15 1.80 9.83
C LYS A 131 -6.56 0.49 10.31
N GLY A 132 -6.78 0.17 11.58
CA GLY A 132 -6.29 -1.05 12.21
C GLY A 132 -4.82 -1.00 12.61
N GLY A 133 -4.44 -1.85 13.58
CA GLY A 133 -3.04 -2.06 13.98
C GLY A 133 -2.43 -0.96 14.87
N ILE A 134 -3.11 0.17 15.08
CA ILE A 134 -2.57 1.34 15.77
C ILE A 134 -2.28 1.00 17.24
N ARG A 135 -1.06 1.24 17.71
CA ARG A 135 -0.72 0.98 19.11
C ARG A 135 -1.15 2.14 20.01
N PRO A 136 -1.53 1.86 21.28
CA PRO A 136 -2.06 2.85 22.22
C PRO A 136 -0.94 3.72 22.85
N PHE A 137 0.05 4.06 22.05
CA PHE A 137 1.16 4.94 22.40
C PHE A 137 1.16 6.08 21.39
N ALA A 138 1.25 7.32 21.85
CA ALA A 138 1.51 8.48 21.01
C ALA A 138 2.89 9.04 21.33
N VAL A 139 3.58 9.56 20.33
CA VAL A 139 4.91 10.16 20.49
C VAL A 139 4.81 11.66 20.24
N GLN A 140 5.41 12.45 21.12
CA GLN A 140 5.49 13.88 20.92
C GLN A 140 6.49 14.17 19.80
N LYS A 141 6.14 15.04 18.85
CA LYS A 141 7.01 15.42 17.74
C LYS A 141 8.38 15.86 18.26
N PHE A 142 9.43 15.19 17.79
CA PHE A 142 10.81 15.51 18.08
C PHE A 142 11.70 15.12 16.88
N ASN A 143 12.94 15.60 16.86
CA ASN A 143 13.88 15.25 15.80
C ASN A 143 14.53 13.89 16.10
N PHE A 144 14.48 12.98 15.13
CA PHE A 144 15.16 11.69 15.16
C PHE A 144 15.66 11.32 13.77
N SER A 145 16.64 10.44 13.68
CA SER A 145 17.05 9.81 12.41
C SER A 145 16.44 8.43 12.29
N TYR A 146 16.00 8.06 11.08
CA TYR A 146 15.51 6.72 10.81
C TYR A 146 16.63 5.69 10.99
N GLY A 147 16.30 4.59 11.67
CA GLY A 147 17.25 3.54 11.97
C GLY A 147 18.12 3.79 13.21
N ASP A 148 18.08 4.95 13.84
CA ASP A 148 18.78 5.17 15.11
C ASP A 148 18.06 4.46 16.26
N LEU A 149 18.83 3.80 17.14
CA LEU A 149 18.29 3.15 18.32
C LEU A 149 17.92 4.21 19.36
N ILE A 150 16.65 4.26 19.73
CA ILE A 150 16.14 5.19 20.73
C ILE A 150 15.34 4.45 21.81
N THR A 151 15.13 5.13 22.93
CA THR A 151 14.19 4.68 23.97
C THR A 151 13.07 5.70 24.10
N LEU A 152 11.84 5.25 23.88
CA LEU A 152 10.64 6.02 24.20
C LEU A 152 10.35 5.85 25.69
N LYS A 153 10.29 6.96 26.43
CA LYS A 153 9.99 6.99 27.87
C LYS A 153 8.94 8.07 28.19
N THR A 154 8.26 7.92 29.32
CA THR A 154 7.35 8.93 29.87
C THR A 154 8.13 9.98 30.66
N GLY A 155 7.92 11.27 30.38
CA GLY A 155 8.59 12.40 31.07
C GLY A 155 9.75 12.98 30.27
N ALA A 156 10.12 14.24 30.57
CA ALA A 156 11.11 15.02 29.80
C ALA A 156 12.42 14.23 29.58
N GLY A 157 12.88 14.20 28.33
CA GLY A 157 14.06 13.45 27.91
C GLY A 157 15.30 14.32 27.75
N ASP A 158 16.44 13.85 28.26
CA ASP A 158 17.74 14.52 28.23
C ASP A 158 18.46 14.37 26.85
N GLY A 159 17.72 14.50 25.75
CA GLY A 159 18.27 14.53 24.38
C GLY A 159 18.45 13.19 23.65
N TYR A 160 18.34 12.04 24.34
CA TYR A 160 18.46 10.68 23.73
C TYR A 160 17.21 9.79 23.90
N SER A 161 16.06 10.40 24.22
CA SER A 161 14.79 9.68 24.42
C SER A 161 13.62 10.50 23.90
N GLY A 162 12.77 9.88 23.07
CA GLY A 162 11.51 10.48 22.63
C GLY A 162 10.48 10.42 23.76
N ASN A 163 9.79 11.53 24.02
CA ASN A 163 8.69 11.55 24.98
C ASN A 163 7.46 10.88 24.35
N TYR A 164 6.90 9.88 25.02
CA TYR A 164 5.65 9.25 24.62
C TYR A 164 4.62 9.33 25.75
N GLY A 165 3.35 9.22 25.37
CA GLY A 165 2.24 9.07 26.28
C GLY A 165 1.33 7.92 25.85
N THR A 166 0.63 7.31 26.80
CA THR A 166 -0.42 6.33 26.51
C THR A 166 -1.70 7.05 26.06
N VAL A 167 -2.40 6.48 25.09
CA VAL A 167 -3.63 7.06 24.53
C VAL A 167 -4.78 6.06 24.56
N ALA A 168 -5.97 6.57 24.81
CA ALA A 168 -7.21 5.83 24.85
C ALA A 168 -7.76 5.65 23.43
N LEU A 169 -7.73 4.42 22.92
CA LEU A 169 -8.20 4.10 21.57
C LEU A 169 -9.41 3.17 21.64
N GLY A 170 -10.59 3.65 21.26
CA GLY A 170 -11.83 2.87 21.29
C GLY A 170 -12.42 2.63 22.69
N GLY A 171 -11.90 3.29 23.71
CA GLY A 171 -12.31 3.15 25.11
C GLY A 171 -11.13 3.32 26.06
N THR A 172 -11.40 3.24 27.36
CA THR A 172 -10.40 3.42 28.42
C THR A 172 -10.26 2.22 29.34
N GLY A 173 -9.18 2.21 30.11
CA GLY A 173 -8.93 1.20 31.14
C GLY A 173 -8.02 0.05 30.68
N ASN A 174 -7.49 -0.66 31.67
CA ASN A 174 -6.36 -1.59 31.50
C ASN A 174 -6.63 -2.69 30.46
N ASN A 175 -7.85 -3.23 30.38
CA ASN A 175 -8.18 -4.27 29.41
C ASN A 175 -8.17 -3.77 27.97
N VAL A 176 -8.69 -2.56 27.74
CA VAL A 176 -8.70 -1.93 26.41
C VAL A 176 -7.28 -1.59 26.00
N PHE A 177 -6.51 -0.96 26.90
CA PHE A 177 -5.10 -0.67 26.68
C PHE A 177 -4.31 -1.94 26.36
N ARG A 178 -4.44 -2.98 27.18
CA ARG A 178 -3.75 -4.26 26.98
C ARG A 178 -4.07 -4.88 25.62
N ASN A 179 -5.34 -4.94 25.25
CA ASN A 179 -5.77 -5.48 23.98
C ASN A 179 -5.15 -4.70 22.80
N ASN A 180 -5.21 -3.37 22.85
CA ASN A 180 -4.64 -2.51 21.81
C ASN A 180 -3.11 -2.59 21.78
N ALA A 181 -2.44 -2.75 22.92
CA ALA A 181 -0.97 -2.85 22.98
C ALA A 181 -0.45 -4.14 22.36
N LEU A 182 -1.20 -5.24 22.51
CA LEU A 182 -0.86 -6.55 21.92
C LEU A 182 -1.27 -6.63 20.45
N TYR A 183 -2.49 -6.27 20.11
CA TYR A 183 -3.08 -6.58 18.80
C TYR A 183 -3.35 -5.34 17.93
N GLY A 184 -3.28 -4.14 18.51
CA GLY A 184 -3.57 -2.89 17.83
C GLY A 184 -5.06 -2.55 17.87
N TYR A 185 -5.33 -1.26 17.91
CA TYR A 185 -6.68 -0.73 17.78
C TYR A 185 -7.19 -0.92 16.35
N ASN A 186 -8.40 -1.47 16.20
CA ASN A 186 -8.99 -1.81 14.90
C ASN A 186 -9.73 -0.65 14.20
N GLY A 187 -9.93 0.47 14.90
CA GLY A 187 -10.61 1.63 14.33
C GLY A 187 -9.76 2.42 13.35
N THR A 188 -10.31 3.53 12.87
CA THR A 188 -9.61 4.48 12.02
C THR A 188 -9.25 5.73 12.81
N ILE A 189 -8.03 6.21 12.64
CA ILE A 189 -7.58 7.52 13.13
C ILE A 189 -7.01 8.28 11.95
N ALA A 190 -7.43 9.53 11.79
CA ALA A 190 -6.93 10.45 10.78
C ALA A 190 -6.04 11.53 11.41
N VAL A 191 -5.16 12.09 10.58
CA VAL A 191 -4.45 13.32 10.94
C VAL A 191 -5.46 14.44 11.12
N GLY A 192 -5.35 15.17 12.23
CA GLY A 192 -6.29 16.19 12.66
C GLY A 192 -7.29 15.73 13.72
N ASP A 193 -7.47 14.41 13.92
CA ASP A 193 -8.34 13.87 14.96
C ASP A 193 -7.80 14.19 16.35
N TYR A 194 -8.71 14.32 17.32
CA TYR A 194 -8.40 14.40 18.73
C TYR A 194 -8.55 13.02 19.38
N ILE A 195 -7.51 12.58 20.08
CA ILE A 195 -7.52 11.34 20.86
C ILE A 195 -7.32 11.67 22.34
N ASP A 196 -7.97 10.92 23.21
CA ASP A 196 -7.83 11.09 24.65
C ASP A 196 -6.50 10.48 25.15
N THR A 197 -5.84 11.13 26.09
CA THR A 197 -4.77 10.52 26.86
C THR A 197 -5.32 9.44 27.79
N GLU A 198 -4.55 8.37 27.98
CA GLU A 198 -4.85 7.34 28.97
C GLU A 198 -3.96 7.56 30.20
N THR A 199 -4.57 7.55 31.39
CA THR A 199 -3.87 7.75 32.66
C THR A 199 -3.91 6.46 33.49
N GLY A 200 -2.80 6.05 34.09
CA GLY A 200 -2.75 4.90 35.00
C GLY A 200 -1.44 4.11 34.92
N ASP A 201 -1.20 3.22 35.90
CA ASP A 201 -0.05 2.29 35.89
C ASP A 201 -0.28 1.18 34.85
N MET A 202 0.06 1.47 33.60
CA MET A 202 0.00 0.52 32.49
C MET A 202 1.20 -0.45 32.50
N ALA A 203 2.14 -0.31 33.45
CA ALA A 203 3.32 -1.16 33.52
C ALA A 203 3.00 -2.60 33.98
N GLY A 204 1.76 -2.89 34.38
CA GLY A 204 1.27 -4.26 34.54
C GLY A 204 1.32 -5.07 33.22
N THR A 205 1.22 -4.40 32.07
CA THR A 205 1.16 -5.04 30.75
C THR A 205 2.54 -5.16 30.07
N ALA A 206 3.60 -4.56 30.64
CA ALA A 206 4.93 -4.51 30.04
C ALA A 206 5.49 -5.90 29.70
N ASN A 207 5.41 -6.84 30.66
CA ASN A 207 5.93 -8.20 30.47
C ASN A 207 5.15 -8.97 29.40
N GLU A 208 3.85 -8.72 29.27
CA GLU A 208 3.01 -9.39 28.28
C GLU A 208 3.32 -8.89 26.87
N ILE A 209 3.48 -7.58 26.71
CA ILE A 209 3.92 -6.97 25.45
C ILE A 209 5.31 -7.51 25.08
N LYS A 210 6.25 -7.55 26.04
CA LYS A 210 7.59 -8.10 25.85
C LYS A 210 7.53 -9.56 25.39
N ASN A 211 6.75 -10.40 26.06
CA ASN A 211 6.59 -11.81 25.70
C ASN A 211 5.94 -11.97 24.33
N TYR A 212 4.94 -11.13 24.01
CA TYR A 212 4.28 -11.13 22.70
C TYR A 212 5.26 -10.80 21.58
N ILE A 213 5.99 -9.68 21.65
CA ILE A 213 6.96 -9.31 20.60
C ILE A 213 8.10 -10.33 20.50
N ASN A 214 8.50 -10.97 21.61
CA ASN A 214 9.54 -11.99 21.64
C ASN A 214 9.07 -13.37 21.15
N SER A 215 7.76 -13.55 20.90
CA SER A 215 7.26 -14.74 20.20
C SER A 215 7.63 -14.75 18.71
N GLU A 216 7.97 -13.59 18.14
CA GLU A 216 8.54 -13.47 16.80
C GLU A 216 10.07 -13.41 16.86
N ILE A 217 10.70 -14.33 16.12
CA ILE A 217 12.16 -14.38 15.92
C ILE A 217 12.51 -13.50 14.71
N SER A 218 12.77 -12.22 14.96
CA SER A 218 13.21 -11.27 13.94
C SER A 218 14.22 -10.26 14.51
N SER A 219 14.94 -9.57 13.63
CA SER A 219 15.88 -8.51 14.00
C SER A 219 15.61 -7.27 13.16
N PHE A 220 16.09 -6.11 13.57
CA PHE A 220 15.94 -4.88 12.79
C PHE A 220 16.45 -5.00 11.35
N ASN A 221 17.51 -5.78 11.13
CA ASN A 221 18.06 -5.99 9.78
C ASN A 221 17.31 -7.04 8.98
N ASN A 222 16.44 -7.83 9.61
CA ASN A 222 15.70 -8.92 8.98
C ASN A 222 14.39 -9.19 9.74
N PHE A 223 13.31 -8.58 9.24
CA PHE A 223 11.96 -8.76 9.74
C PHE A 223 10.97 -8.88 8.57
N PRO A 224 9.88 -9.65 8.72
CA PRO A 224 8.84 -9.73 7.69
C PRO A 224 7.98 -8.46 7.68
N ARG A 225 7.30 -8.19 6.55
CA ARG A 225 6.46 -6.99 6.39
C ARG A 225 5.29 -6.93 7.40
N ASN A 226 4.78 -8.07 7.81
CA ASN A 226 3.71 -8.20 8.80
C ASN A 226 4.26 -8.44 10.22
N SER A 227 5.51 -8.04 10.49
CA SER A 227 6.15 -8.25 11.79
C SER A 227 5.34 -7.64 12.93
N ILE A 228 5.14 -8.41 14.00
CA ILE A 228 4.44 -7.94 15.22
C ILE A 228 5.23 -6.87 15.98
N ARG A 229 6.50 -6.67 15.60
CA ARG A 229 7.40 -5.65 16.16
C ARG A 229 7.29 -4.30 15.45
N ILE A 230 6.59 -4.22 14.33
CA ILE A 230 6.34 -2.95 13.62
C ILE A 230 5.07 -2.32 14.17
N TRP A 231 5.22 -1.17 14.83
CA TRP A 231 4.13 -0.50 15.53
C TRP A 231 3.82 0.85 14.91
N THR A 232 2.59 0.98 14.40
CA THR A 232 2.06 2.25 13.96
C THR A 232 1.68 3.10 15.17
N ILE A 233 2.34 4.25 15.33
CA ILE A 233 2.19 5.13 16.49
C ILE A 233 1.78 6.54 16.00
N PRO A 234 0.71 7.14 16.54
CA PRO A 234 0.39 8.54 16.31
C PRO A 234 1.51 9.47 16.78
N ILE A 235 1.79 10.51 15.99
CA ILE A 235 2.63 11.64 16.37
C ILE A 235 1.72 12.80 16.79
N VAL A 236 2.02 13.45 17.90
CA VAL A 236 1.28 14.61 18.42
C VAL A 236 2.20 15.80 18.65
N ASN A 237 1.67 17.03 18.61
CA ASN A 237 2.50 18.22 18.83
C ASN A 237 2.93 18.40 20.30
N SER A 238 2.05 18.08 21.25
CA SER A 238 2.30 18.30 22.67
C SER A 238 1.42 17.40 23.55
N PHE A 239 1.96 17.02 24.71
CA PHE A 239 1.24 16.37 25.80
C PHE A 239 0.93 17.34 26.96
N MET A 240 0.93 18.65 26.72
CA MET A 240 0.55 19.66 27.73
C MET A 240 -0.96 19.60 28.02
N VAL A 241 -1.40 18.52 28.64
CA VAL A 241 -2.76 18.31 29.14
C VAL A 241 -2.69 18.00 30.63
N ASN A 242 -3.55 18.63 31.43
CA ASN A 242 -3.65 18.36 32.87
C ASN A 242 -4.52 17.12 33.09
N GLY A 243 -3.92 16.03 33.54
CA GLY A 243 -4.63 14.76 33.74
C GLY A 243 -5.06 14.13 32.42
N ARG A 244 -6.32 13.68 32.34
CA ARG A 244 -6.89 13.17 31.09
C ARG A 244 -7.29 14.34 30.20
N GLY A 245 -6.81 14.37 28.97
CA GLY A 245 -7.10 15.43 28.02
C GLY A 245 -7.00 14.96 26.59
N GLN A 246 -7.40 15.84 25.67
CA GLN A 246 -7.38 15.55 24.24
C GLN A 246 -6.10 16.09 23.61
N ILE A 247 -5.46 15.25 22.81
CA ILE A 247 -4.29 15.61 22.01
C ILE A 247 -4.62 15.41 20.54
N GLN A 248 -4.19 16.35 19.70
CA GLN A 248 -4.42 16.29 18.26
C GLN A 248 -3.34 15.46 17.57
N VAL A 249 -3.75 14.55 16.70
CA VAL A 249 -2.88 13.75 15.85
C VAL A 249 -2.31 14.62 14.73
N SER A 250 -1.00 14.76 14.70
CA SER A 250 -0.25 15.53 13.68
C SER A 250 0.29 14.67 12.54
N GLY A 251 0.32 13.35 12.72
CA GLY A 251 0.88 12.40 11.77
C GLY A 251 1.00 11.01 12.40
N PHE A 252 1.67 10.09 11.70
CA PHE A 252 1.93 8.73 12.16
C PHE A 252 3.38 8.35 11.89
N ALA A 253 3.97 7.54 12.75
CA ALA A 253 5.28 6.95 12.56
C ALA A 253 5.18 5.43 12.57
N GLU A 254 6.16 4.77 11.94
CA GLU A 254 6.41 3.35 12.18
C GLU A 254 7.64 3.14 13.04
N PHE A 255 7.48 2.28 14.04
CA PHE A 255 8.50 2.01 15.05
C PHE A 255 8.76 0.51 15.16
N TYR A 256 9.98 0.09 14.85
CA TYR A 256 10.43 -1.28 15.06
C TYR A 256 10.85 -1.47 16.52
N VAL A 257 10.09 -2.25 17.27
CA VAL A 257 10.33 -2.51 18.69
C VAL A 257 11.34 -3.66 18.87
N GLU A 258 12.50 -3.32 19.42
CA GLU A 258 13.53 -4.30 19.78
C GLU A 258 13.26 -4.89 21.16
N ASP A 259 12.94 -4.05 22.15
CA ASP A 259 12.73 -4.51 23.52
C ASP A 259 11.78 -3.59 24.31
N ILE A 260 11.24 -4.13 25.39
CA ILE A 260 10.35 -3.47 26.33
C ILE A 260 10.92 -3.64 27.74
N TYR A 261 11.02 -2.54 28.47
CA TYR A 261 11.46 -2.52 29.87
C TYR A 261 10.38 -1.97 30.77
N LYS A 262 10.37 -2.42 32.02
CA LYS A 262 9.64 -1.79 33.12
C LYS A 262 10.64 -1.05 33.99
N LYS A 263 10.53 0.27 34.08
CA LYS A 263 11.43 1.10 34.88
C LYS A 263 10.63 2.12 35.67
N SER A 264 10.82 2.12 36.99
CA SER A 264 10.15 3.04 37.92
C SER A 264 8.63 3.14 37.73
N GLY A 265 7.96 1.99 37.50
CA GLY A 265 6.51 1.94 37.28
C GLY A 265 6.03 2.37 35.89
N ASN A 266 6.94 2.64 34.95
CA ASN A 266 6.61 3.02 33.58
C ASN A 266 7.13 1.99 32.58
N ILE A 267 6.52 1.96 31.39
CA ILE A 267 7.03 1.20 30.24
C ILE A 267 8.09 2.05 29.54
N GLU A 268 9.23 1.48 29.22
CA GLU A 268 10.19 2.06 28.27
C GLU A 268 10.24 1.17 27.03
N ILE A 269 10.08 1.76 25.86
CA ILE A 269 10.03 1.05 24.57
C ILE A 269 11.32 1.37 23.82
N ARG A 270 12.18 0.36 23.63
CA ARG A 270 13.43 0.54 22.88
C ARG A 270 13.27 0.02 21.46
N GLY A 271 13.66 0.83 20.50
CA GLY A 271 13.45 0.53 19.08
C GLY A 271 13.95 1.61 18.16
N ARG A 272 13.52 1.54 16.89
CA ARG A 272 13.99 2.41 15.81
C ARG A 272 12.80 2.89 14.99
N PHE A 273 12.75 4.19 14.72
CA PHE A 273 11.82 4.69 13.70
C PHE A 273 12.28 4.24 12.32
N ILE A 274 11.33 3.83 11.48
CA ILE A 274 11.60 3.35 10.12
C ILE A 274 10.79 4.12 9.09
N GLN A 275 11.37 4.28 7.91
CA GLN A 275 10.59 4.64 6.74
C GLN A 275 9.83 3.42 6.27
N TYR A 276 8.51 3.56 6.09
CA TYR A 276 7.67 2.42 5.83
C TYR A 276 6.44 2.79 5.00
N VAL A 277 6.00 1.87 4.15
CA VAL A 277 4.81 2.06 3.30
C VAL A 277 3.72 1.10 3.73
N ILE A 278 2.54 1.61 4.05
CA ILE A 278 1.36 0.82 4.37
C ILE A 278 0.25 1.05 3.35
N ASN A 279 -0.75 0.17 3.34
CA ASN A 279 -1.95 0.39 2.56
C ASN A 279 -2.87 1.40 3.27
N ALA A 280 -2.62 2.68 3.04
CA ALA A 280 -3.36 3.77 3.66
C ALA A 280 -3.57 4.95 2.69
N PRO A 281 -4.66 5.71 2.83
CA PRO A 281 -4.85 6.96 2.10
C PRO A 281 -3.70 7.94 2.38
N ILE A 282 -3.29 8.69 1.35
CA ILE A 282 -2.22 9.70 1.46
C ILE A 282 -2.76 11.12 1.32
N ASP A 283 -2.03 12.07 1.91
CA ASP A 283 -2.20 13.50 1.65
C ASP A 283 -0.82 14.15 1.51
N THR A 284 -0.49 14.59 0.30
CA THR A 284 0.82 15.17 -0.04
C THR A 284 1.04 16.56 0.54
N LYS A 285 0.03 17.15 1.18
CA LYS A 285 0.15 18.43 1.90
C LYS A 285 0.57 18.26 3.36
N LEU A 286 0.50 17.04 3.88
CA LEU A 286 0.91 16.75 5.26
C LEU A 286 2.44 16.73 5.38
N ASN A 287 2.92 16.90 6.60
CA ASN A 287 4.34 16.79 6.91
C ASN A 287 4.81 15.34 6.74
N ASP A 288 6.03 15.17 6.23
CA ASP A 288 6.65 13.86 6.11
C ASP A 288 7.11 13.36 7.50
N THR A 289 6.55 12.24 7.92
CA THR A 289 6.84 11.57 9.20
C THR A 289 7.46 10.18 9.00
N GLY A 290 7.82 9.84 7.75
CA GLY A 290 8.42 8.56 7.39
C GLY A 290 7.44 7.39 7.24
N LEU A 291 6.20 7.55 7.70
CA LEU A 291 5.13 6.61 7.35
C LEU A 291 4.38 7.09 6.11
N TYR A 292 4.42 6.26 5.08
CA TYR A 292 3.82 6.54 3.79
C TYR A 292 2.65 5.62 3.49
N GLY A 293 1.69 6.11 2.74
CA GLY A 293 0.76 5.28 1.98
C GLY A 293 1.19 5.20 0.52
N ALA A 294 0.62 4.26 -0.24
CA ALA A 294 0.81 4.18 -1.69
C ALA A 294 -0.54 4.32 -2.40
N ARG A 295 -0.55 5.01 -3.54
CA ARG A 295 -1.70 5.01 -4.46
C ARG A 295 -1.24 5.08 -5.91
N LEU A 296 -2.10 4.60 -6.80
CA LEU A 296 -1.94 4.83 -8.22
C LEU A 296 -2.06 6.32 -8.54
N SER A 297 -1.21 6.77 -9.46
CA SER A 297 -1.27 8.08 -10.10
C SER A 297 -1.42 7.81 -11.59
N LYS A 298 -2.64 8.01 -12.09
CA LYS A 298 -2.93 7.96 -13.52
C LYS A 298 -2.50 9.26 -14.19
#